data_AF-A0A1G0MCD4-F1
#
_entry.id   AF-A0A1G0MCD4-F1
#
_cell.length_a   1.000
_cell.length_b   1.000
_cell.length_c   1.000
_cell.angle_alpha   90.00
_cell.angle_beta   90.00
_cell.angle_gamma   90.00
#
_symmetry.space_group_name_H-M   'P 1'
#
loop_
_entity.id
_entity.type
_entity.pdbx_description
1 polymer ?
#
loop_
_entity_poly.entity_id
_entity_poly.type
_entity_poly.pdbx_seq_one_letter_code
_entity_poly.pdbx_strand_id
1 'polypeptide(L)'
;MNIQKYAKADIAFNQIETALRLLFEEGDLFSVITLAGAAEEILGQILQHKAGKGGFLKSVWEILRPGKRKEPTKEGDAGQETEAFVHMDLNQEAQFLLGRAIDDYQTLSGMLSANMLRFNKELREKKELLA
;
A
#
# COMPACT_ATOMS: atom_id res chain seq x y z
N MET A 1 19.86 18.56 -19.39
CA MET A 1 18.91 17.65 -18.72
C MET A 1 18.99 16.30 -19.42
N ASN A 2 19.37 15.22 -18.73
CA ASN A 2 19.46 13.89 -19.31
C ASN A 2 18.18 13.12 -18.97
N ILE A 3 17.31 12.88 -19.95
CA ILE A 3 16.04 12.16 -19.75
C ILE A 3 16.29 10.69 -20.09
N GLN A 4 16.10 9.81 -19.12
CA GLN A 4 16.19 8.36 -19.30
C GLN A 4 14.81 7.71 -19.23
N LYS A 5 14.67 6.57 -19.91
CA LYS A 5 13.45 5.78 -19.93
C LYS A 5 13.57 4.63 -18.93
N TYR A 6 12.57 4.48 -18.08
CA TYR A 6 12.45 3.41 -17.09
C TYR A 6 11.15 2.63 -17.31
N ALA A 7 11.17 1.31 -17.07
CA ALA A 7 9.93 0.55 -17.06
C ALA A 7 9.15 0.87 -15.78
N LYS A 8 7.82 1.04 -15.91
CA LYS A 8 6.96 1.32 -14.76
C LYS A 8 7.06 0.24 -13.67
N ALA A 9 7.17 -1.04 -14.08
CA ALA A 9 7.33 -2.15 -13.16
C ALA A 9 8.65 -2.05 -12.36
N ASP A 10 9.74 -1.59 -12.97
CA ASP A 10 11.02 -1.39 -12.27
C ASP A 10 10.92 -0.25 -11.26
N ILE A 11 10.19 0.82 -11.60
CA ILE A 11 9.93 1.92 -10.66
C ILE A 11 9.18 1.37 -9.45
N ALA A 12 8.06 0.68 -9.67
CA ALA A 12 7.25 0.11 -8.59
C ALA A 12 8.03 -0.89 -7.72
N PHE A 13 8.83 -1.77 -8.35
CA PHE A 13 9.72 -2.69 -7.64
C PHE A 13 10.66 -1.94 -6.70
N ASN A 14 11.33 -0.89 -7.18
CA ASN A 14 12.24 -0.10 -6.34
C ASN A 14 11.51 0.63 -5.21
N GLN A 15 10.26 1.07 -5.41
CA GLN A 15 9.45 1.64 -4.33
C GLN A 15 9.13 0.58 -3.26
N ILE A 16 8.77 -0.65 -3.65
CA ILE A 16 8.50 -1.74 -2.71
C ILE A 16 9.77 -2.09 -1.93
N GLU A 17 10.91 -2.28 -2.60
CA GLU A 17 12.17 -2.61 -1.93
C GLU A 17 12.61 -1.51 -0.96
N THR A 18 12.44 -0.24 -1.35
CA THR A 18 12.75 0.89 -0.47
C THR A 18 11.82 0.92 0.74
N ALA A 19 10.51 0.72 0.53
CA ALA A 19 9.54 0.65 1.61
C ALA A 19 9.83 -0.51 2.57
N LEU A 20 10.18 -1.69 2.06
CA LEU A 20 10.57 -2.84 2.89
C LEU A 20 11.83 -2.57 3.70
N ARG A 21 12.84 -1.93 3.10
CA ARG A 21 14.05 -1.52 3.81
C ARG A 21 13.72 -0.56 4.95
N LEU A 22 12.95 0.49 4.68
CA LEU A 22 12.51 1.46 5.70
C LEU A 22 11.72 0.77 6.82
N LEU A 23 10.82 -0.15 6.48
CA LEU A 23 10.05 -0.90 7.47
C LEU A 23 10.94 -1.74 8.39
N PHE A 24 11.96 -2.40 7.84
CA PHE A 24 12.82 -3.29 8.61
C PHE A 24 13.94 -2.57 9.38
N GLU A 25 14.41 -1.43 8.90
CA GLU A 25 15.61 -0.77 9.43
C GLU A 25 15.29 0.52 10.21
N GLU A 26 14.36 1.34 9.71
CA GLU A 26 14.24 2.74 10.12
C GLU A 26 12.89 3.04 10.81
N GLY A 27 11.84 2.27 10.51
CA GLY A 27 10.52 2.40 11.14
C GLY A 27 9.72 3.63 10.71
N ASP A 28 10.12 4.35 9.65
CA ASP A 28 9.35 5.48 9.10
C ASP A 28 8.11 4.98 8.32
N LEU A 29 7.04 4.72 9.06
CA LEU A 29 5.82 4.14 8.52
C LEU A 29 5.09 5.05 7.54
N PHE A 30 5.22 6.37 7.62
CA PHE A 30 4.59 7.27 6.65
C PHE A 30 5.26 7.17 5.29
N SER A 31 6.59 7.12 5.25
CA SER A 31 7.32 6.87 4.01
C SER A 31 7.00 5.48 3.46
N VAL A 32 6.95 4.45 4.31
CA VAL A 32 6.55 3.09 3.90
C VAL A 32 5.18 3.10 3.21
N ILE A 33 4.16 3.69 3.86
CA ILE A 33 2.80 3.83 3.33
C ILE A 33 2.81 4.55 1.97
N THR A 34 3.52 5.66 1.87
CA THR A 34 3.58 6.47 0.65
C THR A 34 4.18 5.70 -0.53
N LEU A 35 5.32 5.05 -0.31
CA LEU A 35 6.04 4.31 -1.34
C LEU A 35 5.26 3.05 -1.77
N ALA A 36 4.67 2.33 -0.80
CA ALA A 36 3.84 1.17 -1.07
C ALA A 36 2.57 1.54 -1.87
N GLY A 37 1.89 2.63 -1.50
CA GLY A 37 0.73 3.13 -2.24
C GLY A 37 1.08 3.56 -3.66
N ALA A 38 2.22 4.22 -3.87
CA ALA A 38 2.70 4.57 -5.20
C ALA A 38 3.02 3.32 -6.05
N ALA A 39 3.62 2.29 -5.45
CA ALA A 39 3.89 1.04 -6.13
C ALA A 39 2.60 0.30 -6.53
N GLU A 40 1.64 0.21 -5.60
CA GLU A 40 0.33 -0.42 -5.82
C GLU A 40 -0.42 0.26 -6.97
N GLU A 41 -0.49 1.60 -6.99
CA GLU A 41 -1.15 2.33 -8.07
C GLU A 41 -0.47 2.06 -9.43
N ILE A 42 0.87 2.09 -9.49
CA ILE A 42 1.61 1.82 -10.73
C ILE A 42 1.34 0.39 -11.23
N LEU A 43 1.40 -0.60 -10.35
CA LEU A 43 1.22 -2.01 -10.70
C LEU A 43 -0.24 -2.30 -11.07
N GLY A 44 -1.19 -1.77 -10.31
CA GLY A 44 -2.63 -1.84 -10.58
C GLY A 44 -2.96 -1.30 -11.97
N GLN A 45 -2.40 -0.14 -12.36
CA GLN A 45 -2.55 0.38 -13.72
C GLN A 45 -2.01 -0.58 -14.79
N ILE A 46 -0.83 -1.18 -14.56
CA ILE A 46 -0.25 -2.14 -15.53
C ILE A 46 -1.15 -3.39 -15.64
N LEU A 47 -1.63 -3.91 -14.52
CA LEU A 47 -2.50 -5.09 -14.48
C LEU A 47 -3.85 -4.83 -15.15
N GLN A 48 -4.49 -3.68 -14.89
CA GLN A 48 -5.72 -3.25 -15.56
C GLN A 48 -5.55 -3.17 -17.07
N HIS A 49 -4.42 -2.61 -17.53
CA HIS A 49 -4.11 -2.54 -18.96
C HIS A 49 -3.92 -3.94 -19.58
N LYS A 50 -3.35 -4.91 -18.84
CA LYS A 50 -3.16 -6.29 -19.30
C LYS A 50 -4.45 -7.12 -19.30
N ALA A 51 -5.35 -6.91 -18.32
CA ALA A 51 -6.60 -7.66 -18.18
C ALA A 51 -7.73 -7.17 -19.10
N GLY A 52 -7.56 -6.00 -19.75
CA GLY A 52 -8.61 -5.33 -20.52
C GLY A 52 -9.56 -4.51 -19.62
N LYS A 53 -10.34 -3.59 -20.22
CA LYS A 53 -11.22 -2.61 -19.53
C LYS A 53 -12.37 -3.20 -18.66
N GLY A 54 -12.33 -4.49 -18.31
CA GLY A 54 -13.34 -5.16 -17.47
C GLY A 54 -12.77 -5.86 -16.23
N GLY A 55 -11.45 -5.85 -16.01
CA GLY A 55 -10.80 -6.54 -14.89
C GLY A 55 -10.54 -5.62 -13.71
N PHE A 56 -11.35 -5.78 -12.66
CA PHE A 56 -11.19 -5.38 -11.25
C PHE A 56 -9.97 -4.49 -10.91
N LEU A 57 -10.25 -3.25 -10.48
CA LEU A 57 -9.85 -2.65 -9.19
C LEU A 57 -10.14 -1.15 -9.27
N LYS A 58 -11.35 -0.76 -8.83
CA LYS A 58 -11.58 0.60 -8.32
C LYS A 58 -10.45 0.88 -7.34
N SER A 59 -9.77 2.01 -7.54
CA SER A 59 -8.68 2.47 -6.68
C SER A 59 -9.00 2.16 -5.22
N VAL A 60 -8.04 1.56 -4.55
CA VAL A 60 -8.11 1.22 -3.13
C VAL A 60 -8.46 2.45 -2.30
N TRP A 61 -8.10 3.63 -2.79
CA TRP A 61 -8.53 4.95 -2.31
C TRP A 61 -10.06 5.12 -2.18
N GLU A 62 -10.87 4.51 -3.04
CA GLU A 62 -12.34 4.52 -2.91
C GLU A 62 -12.86 3.49 -1.89
N ILE A 63 -12.10 2.44 -1.60
CA ILE A 63 -12.48 1.33 -0.69
C ILE A 63 -11.95 1.57 0.74
N LEU A 64 -10.80 2.23 0.88
CA LEU A 64 -10.15 2.62 2.13
C LEU A 64 -10.66 3.94 2.70
N ARG A 65 -11.69 4.58 2.13
CA ARG A 65 -12.56 5.42 2.98
C ARG A 65 -13.39 4.45 3.81
N PRO A 66 -13.09 4.21 5.10
CA PRO A 66 -14.08 3.62 5.97
C PRO A 66 -15.29 4.56 5.95
N GLY A 67 -16.33 4.16 5.23
CA GLY A 67 -17.64 4.76 5.38
C GLY A 67 -18.01 4.71 6.86
N LYS A 68 -18.07 5.89 7.47
CA LYS A 68 -18.81 6.23 8.69
C LYS A 68 -18.79 5.15 9.78
N ARG A 69 -17.75 5.13 10.62
CA ARG A 69 -17.92 4.58 11.97
C ARG A 69 -18.87 5.50 12.75
N LYS A 70 -19.82 4.86 13.45
CA LYS A 70 -20.99 5.42 14.16
C LYS A 70 -20.75 6.80 14.78
N GLU A 71 -21.74 7.68 14.60
CA GLU A 71 -21.86 8.98 15.27
C GLU A 71 -21.54 8.87 16.76
N PRO A 72 -20.54 9.60 17.28
CA PRO A 72 -20.51 9.93 18.68
C PRO A 72 -21.56 11.02 18.91
N THR A 73 -22.53 10.67 19.75
CA THR A 73 -23.47 11.58 20.38
C THR A 73 -22.77 12.82 20.94
N LYS A 74 -23.17 13.97 20.40
CA LYS A 74 -23.27 15.31 20.99
C LYS A 74 -22.01 16.11 21.38
N GLU A 75 -21.99 17.27 20.71
CA GLU A 75 -21.71 18.63 21.22
C GLU A 75 -20.26 19.06 21.42
N GLY A 76 -19.79 19.88 20.48
CA GLY A 76 -18.65 20.79 20.61
C GLY A 76 -17.67 20.71 19.44
N ASP A 77 -17.65 21.72 18.57
CA ASP A 77 -16.55 22.10 17.65
C ASP A 77 -16.04 21.13 16.55
N ALA A 78 -16.62 19.93 16.41
CA ALA A 78 -16.10 18.84 15.58
C ALA A 78 -16.20 18.98 14.04
N GLY A 79 -16.38 20.19 13.49
CA GLY A 79 -16.50 20.41 12.05
C GLY A 79 -15.19 20.63 11.30
N GLN A 80 -14.12 21.05 12.00
CA GLN A 80 -12.84 21.42 11.37
C GLN A 80 -11.78 20.31 11.42
N GLU A 81 -11.85 19.39 12.39
CA GLU A 81 -10.82 18.36 12.54
C GLU A 81 -10.85 17.33 11.41
N THR A 82 -12.02 17.05 10.83
CA THR A 82 -12.19 15.94 9.87
C THR A 82 -11.58 16.18 8.50
N GLU A 83 -11.31 17.43 8.11
CA GLU A 83 -10.59 17.72 6.84
C GLU A 83 -9.08 17.85 7.04
N ALA A 84 -8.63 18.25 8.24
CA ALA A 84 -7.22 18.50 8.52
C ALA A 84 -6.47 17.27 9.08
N PHE A 85 -7.17 16.30 9.67
CA PHE A 85 -6.57 15.16 10.35
C PHE A 85 -7.10 13.82 9.85
N VAL A 86 -6.23 12.81 9.86
CA VAL A 86 -6.55 11.42 9.54
C VAL A 86 -6.21 10.54 10.74
N HIS A 87 -7.18 9.75 11.18
CA HIS A 87 -6.97 8.70 12.18
C HIS A 87 -6.59 7.39 11.47
N MET A 88 -5.41 6.87 11.77
CA MET A 88 -4.87 5.68 11.12
C MET A 88 -3.95 4.91 12.08
N ASP A 89 -4.04 3.58 12.05
CA ASP A 89 -3.00 2.71 12.61
C ASP A 89 -1.90 2.54 11.55
N LEU A 90 -0.76 3.19 11.78
CA LEU A 90 0.33 3.21 10.83
C LEU A 90 0.92 1.82 10.54
N ASN A 91 0.98 0.95 11.55
CA ASN A 91 1.53 -0.39 11.35
C ASN A 91 0.58 -1.23 10.51
N GLN A 92 -0.71 -1.16 10.80
CA GLN A 92 -1.72 -1.86 10.04
C GLN A 92 -1.75 -1.37 8.59
N GLU A 93 -1.75 -0.05 8.37
CA GLU A 93 -1.81 0.53 7.04
C GLU A 93 -0.55 0.20 6.21
N ALA A 94 0.63 0.34 6.81
CA ALA A 94 1.89 0.01 6.15
C ALA A 94 1.92 -1.45 5.70
N GLN A 95 1.52 -2.39 6.59
CA GLN A 95 1.46 -3.82 6.25
C GLN A 95 0.43 -4.10 5.16
N PHE A 96 -0.74 -3.45 5.22
CA PHE A 96 -1.81 -3.65 4.25
C PHE A 96 -1.38 -3.21 2.85
N LEU A 97 -0.87 -1.98 2.70
CA LEU A 97 -0.45 -1.44 1.40
C LEU A 97 0.77 -2.16 0.84
N LEU A 98 1.76 -2.48 1.68
CA LEU A 98 2.91 -3.29 1.24
C LEU A 98 2.46 -4.67 0.76
N GLY A 99 1.59 -5.35 1.51
CA GLY A 99 1.08 -6.67 1.13
C GLY A 99 0.42 -6.64 -0.25
N ARG A 100 -0.42 -5.64 -0.51
CA ARG A 100 -1.06 -5.46 -1.81
C ARG A 100 -0.06 -5.19 -2.95
N ALA A 101 0.87 -4.26 -2.74
CA ALA A 101 1.88 -3.95 -3.76
C ALA A 101 2.74 -5.18 -4.09
N ILE A 102 3.06 -6.01 -3.09
CA ILE A 102 3.76 -7.28 -3.26
C ILE A 102 2.92 -8.28 -4.05
N ASP A 103 1.63 -8.45 -3.71
CA ASP A 103 0.72 -9.36 -4.40
C ASP A 103 0.53 -8.97 -5.87
N ASP A 104 0.41 -7.68 -6.17
CA ASP A 104 0.33 -7.16 -7.54
C ASP A 104 1.63 -7.36 -8.31
N TYR A 105 2.78 -7.12 -7.66
CA TYR A 105 4.09 -7.36 -8.26
C TYR A 105 4.31 -8.84 -8.57
N GLN A 106 3.94 -9.73 -7.66
CA GLN A 106 4.01 -11.17 -7.84
C GLN A 106 3.09 -11.62 -8.98
N THR A 107 1.87 -11.10 -9.04
CA THR A 107 0.93 -11.38 -10.13
C THR A 107 1.50 -10.94 -11.48
N LEU A 108 2.17 -9.80 -11.53
CA LEU A 108 2.74 -9.25 -12.76
C LEU A 108 4.02 -9.99 -13.23
N SER A 109 4.89 -10.34 -12.30
CA SER A 109 6.26 -10.82 -12.57
C SER A 109 6.45 -12.32 -12.36
N GLY A 110 5.59 -12.97 -11.58
CA GLY A 110 5.74 -14.34 -11.12
C GLY A 110 6.85 -14.54 -10.07
N MET A 111 7.47 -13.47 -9.59
CA MET A 111 8.65 -13.54 -8.71
C MET A 111 8.48 -12.66 -7.47
N LEU A 112 9.26 -12.97 -6.43
CA LEU A 112 9.38 -12.18 -5.21
C LEU A 112 10.86 -11.97 -4.88
N SER A 113 11.19 -10.80 -4.34
CA SER A 113 12.52 -10.55 -3.79
C SER A 113 12.71 -11.24 -2.44
N ALA A 114 13.95 -11.28 -1.95
CA ALA A 114 14.25 -11.77 -0.61
C ALA A 114 13.52 -10.95 0.48
N ASN A 115 13.42 -9.63 0.32
CA ASN A 115 12.73 -8.76 1.28
C ASN A 115 11.21 -8.99 1.27
N MET A 116 10.62 -9.21 0.10
CA MET A 116 9.19 -9.52 -0.02
C MET A 116 8.86 -10.87 0.61
N LEU A 117 9.70 -11.88 0.38
CA LEU A 117 9.57 -13.20 1.03
C LEU A 117 9.69 -13.07 2.56
N ARG A 118 10.66 -12.27 3.03
CA ARG A 118 10.84 -11.99 4.46
C ARG A 118 9.60 -11.33 5.06
N PHE A 119 9.03 -10.33 4.37
CA PHE A 119 7.80 -9.65 4.80
C PHE A 119 6.63 -10.63 4.94
N ASN A 120 6.39 -11.46 3.92
CA ASN A 120 5.30 -12.44 3.94
C ASN A 120 5.44 -13.40 5.13
N LYS A 121 6.65 -13.92 5.37
CA LYS A 121 6.94 -14.83 6.48
C LYS A 121 6.84 -14.17 7.86
N GLU A 122 7.45 -13.00 8.05
CA GLU A 122 7.60 -12.39 9.36
C GLU A 122 6.35 -11.61 9.81
N LEU A 123 5.59 -11.04 8.87
CA LEU A 123 4.53 -10.08 9.19
C LEU A 123 3.13 -10.51 8.73
N ARG A 124 2.98 -11.25 7.62
CA ARG A 124 1.65 -11.75 7.19
C ARG A 124 1.30 -13.07 7.87
N GLU A 125 2.15 -14.09 7.75
CA GLU A 125 1.87 -15.43 8.28
C GLU A 125 1.75 -15.44 9.82
N LYS A 126 2.56 -14.65 10.53
CA LYS A 126 2.43 -14.51 12.00
C LYS A 126 1.08 -13.92 12.43
N LYS A 127 0.48 -13.06 11.61
CA LYS A 127 -0.79 -12.39 11.93
C LYS A 127 -1.97 -13.35 11.77
N GLU A 128 -1.90 -14.28 10.83
CA GLU A 128 -2.89 -15.34 10.63
C GLU A 128 -2.86 -16.40 11.74
N LEU A 129 -1.72 -16.60 12.40
CA LEU A 129 -1.57 -17.53 13.53
C LEU A 129 -2.10 -16.97 14.87
N LEU A 130 -2.35 -15.66 14.96
CA LEU A 130 -2.75 -14.96 16.19
C LEU A 130 -4.18 -14.41 16.14
N ALA A 131 -4.87 -14.55 15.00
CA ALA A 131 -6.25 -14.11 14.77
C ALA A 131 -7.23 -15.30 14.90
#